data_AF-A0AAN6SXK7-F1
#
_entry.id   AF-A0AAN6SXK7-F1
#
_cell.length_a   1.000
_cell.length_b   1.000
_cell.length_c   1.000
_cell.angle_alpha   90.00
_cell.angle_beta   90.00
_cell.angle_gamma   90.00
#
_symmetry.space_group_name_H-M   'P 1'
#
loop_
_entity.id
_entity.type
_entity.pdbx_description
1 polymer ?
#
loop_
_entity_poly.entity_id
_entity_poly.type
_entity_poly.pdbx_seq_one_letter_code
_entity_poly.pdbx_strand_id
1 'polypeptide(L)'
;MPTILEVLQRENPDIIDHWGGVSYKNTTSTRFDEVTLDDGSRAHVQEWKDFTYGSIYAAYGDILDQPLGPLYKPVATPSTTPTEIVDENGVDTLGIVWSCNIERQPLKAAAAILRRRKGMATPPLAHAPDPTLASKAISWKYEDDSGSSMKPDWSVHDRTITKKYRYAYHEDPPKALVYAIGDSKLKQKWKSSWLSLGDSDCTVNTEKPYHAPGTSALPVQKTKTIDMERVHPLKQMATYCRCGETRYGYIVTQTELVAMRVRRIPGTSRPTAAIEYRSIPWSAHGHGKLTAHLAIWALGCIGMNDAHRNTEGPNGAVLPYMAKLTWWVEDKAKKTFTNVISQRVLSADSWGKLKPGVTLHTDDAGGKSLTSDFIAGVPLVPNLTQKMANLNLGKPTGTPPPTAPKKKTPAAPPTTTTPSSASKPKAYTKCKVGGKSHSLTQDKAGNYVVLESNKKTVKYKIVKDAAKKAWVVSGTSTVVQME
;
A
#
# COMPACT_ATOMS: atom_id res chain seq x y z
N MET A 1 10.69 9.36 -23.62
CA MET A 1 9.75 8.72 -22.67
C MET A 1 10.36 8.85 -21.29
N PRO A 2 9.61 9.25 -20.26
CA PRO A 2 10.19 9.40 -18.94
C PRO A 2 10.62 8.05 -18.37
N THR A 3 11.68 8.07 -17.58
CA THR A 3 12.08 6.93 -16.75
C THR A 3 11.09 6.72 -15.60
N ILE A 4 11.13 5.54 -14.97
CA ILE A 4 10.39 5.31 -13.73
C ILE A 4 10.78 6.34 -12.68
N LEU A 5 12.07 6.61 -12.52
CA LEU A 5 12.56 7.57 -11.53
C LEU A 5 12.04 8.98 -11.77
N GLU A 6 12.08 9.45 -13.01
CA GLU A 6 11.59 10.78 -13.38
C GLU A 6 10.11 10.96 -13.06
N VAL A 7 9.28 9.91 -13.18
CA VAL A 7 7.87 9.95 -12.80
C VAL A 7 7.69 9.97 -11.28
N LEU A 8 8.45 9.17 -10.55
CA LEU A 8 8.38 9.10 -9.09
C LEU A 8 8.97 10.33 -8.39
N GLN A 9 9.83 11.10 -9.06
CA GLN A 9 10.45 12.32 -8.51
C GLN A 9 9.72 13.62 -8.89
N ARG A 10 8.56 13.52 -9.54
CA ARG A 10 7.74 14.69 -9.87
C ARG A 10 7.29 15.42 -8.61
N GLU A 11 7.08 16.71 -8.79
CA GLU A 11 6.48 17.55 -7.77
C GLU A 11 5.10 17.04 -7.38
N ASN A 12 4.82 17.09 -6.08
CA ASN A 12 3.50 16.77 -5.55
C ASN A 12 2.53 17.94 -5.76
N PRO A 13 1.22 17.72 -5.77
CA PRO A 13 0.27 18.82 -5.84
C PRO A 13 0.46 19.72 -4.64
N ASP A 14 0.33 21.02 -4.87
CA ASP A 14 0.21 21.98 -3.79
C ASP A 14 -1.05 21.66 -2.97
N ILE A 15 -0.85 21.42 -1.68
CA ILE A 15 -1.91 21.16 -0.74
C ILE A 15 -2.12 22.44 0.06
N ILE A 16 -3.29 23.05 -0.10
CA ILE A 16 -3.75 24.11 0.78
C ILE A 16 -4.35 23.44 2.02
N ASP A 17 -3.74 23.71 3.16
CA ASP A 17 -4.21 23.20 4.44
C ASP A 17 -5.23 24.18 5.03
N HIS A 18 -6.51 23.94 4.75
CA HIS A 18 -7.61 24.67 5.38
C HIS A 18 -8.18 23.86 6.53
N TRP A 19 -8.49 24.57 7.60
CA TRP A 19 -8.75 23.94 8.87
C TRP A 19 -10.23 24.09 9.25
N GLY A 20 -10.93 22.96 9.35
CA GLY A 20 -12.32 22.92 9.76
C GLY A 20 -12.56 21.92 10.88
N GLY A 21 -12.43 22.33 12.14
CA GLY A 21 -13.09 21.74 13.32
C GLY A 21 -13.20 20.21 13.43
N VAL A 22 -12.26 19.43 12.92
CA VAL A 22 -12.36 17.96 12.88
C VAL A 22 -12.10 17.35 14.25
N SER A 23 -12.76 16.22 14.53
CA SER A 23 -12.48 15.39 15.70
C SER A 23 -10.99 15.04 15.79
N TYR A 24 -10.34 15.39 16.91
CA TYR A 24 -8.91 15.17 17.17
C TYR A 24 -8.57 13.76 17.61
N LYS A 25 -9.56 12.87 17.76
CA LYS A 25 -9.31 11.55 18.33
C LYS A 25 -8.77 10.60 17.26
N ASN A 26 -7.64 9.99 17.57
CA ASN A 26 -7.17 8.81 16.84
C ASN A 26 -8.12 7.63 17.10
N THR A 27 -8.21 6.74 16.12
CA THR A 27 -8.86 5.44 16.33
C THR A 27 -8.04 4.66 17.36
N THR A 28 -8.68 4.24 18.44
CA THR A 28 -8.03 3.44 19.49
C THR A 28 -8.72 2.08 19.58
N SER A 29 -7.94 1.02 19.75
CA SER A 29 -8.45 -0.32 20.01
C SER A 29 -7.52 -1.05 20.97
N THR A 30 -8.09 -1.75 21.94
CA THR A 30 -7.34 -2.66 22.83
C THR A 30 -6.82 -3.90 22.10
N ARG A 31 -7.27 -4.11 20.86
CA ARG A 31 -6.85 -5.23 19.99
C ARG A 31 -5.72 -4.86 19.06
N PHE A 32 -5.29 -3.60 19.05
CA PHE A 32 -4.10 -3.25 18.30
C PHE A 32 -2.86 -3.85 18.96
N ASP A 33 -1.86 -4.09 18.13
CA ASP A 33 -0.59 -4.66 18.52
C ASP A 33 0.07 -3.68 19.49
N GLU A 34 0.77 -4.21 20.48
CA GLU A 34 1.53 -3.38 21.40
C GLU A 34 2.78 -2.87 20.69
N VAL A 35 2.99 -1.57 20.83
CA VAL A 35 4.18 -0.86 20.36
C VAL A 35 4.58 -0.01 21.56
N THR A 36 5.83 -0.14 21.98
CA THR A 36 6.40 0.58 23.12
C THR A 36 7.45 1.54 22.58
N LEU A 37 7.43 2.79 23.04
CA LEU A 37 8.32 3.82 22.50
C LEU A 37 9.69 3.74 23.14
N ASP A 38 9.74 3.69 24.48
CA ASP A 38 10.95 3.49 25.26
C ASP A 38 10.57 2.86 26.61
N ASP A 39 11.26 1.79 27.02
CA ASP A 39 11.16 1.21 28.37
C ASP A 39 12.42 1.43 29.22
N GLY A 40 13.30 2.33 28.78
CA GLY A 40 14.59 2.59 29.41
C GLY A 40 15.67 1.54 29.10
N SER A 41 15.35 0.45 28.39
CA SER A 41 16.31 -0.56 27.97
C SER A 41 16.44 -0.68 26.45
N ARG A 42 15.33 -0.57 25.68
CA ARG A 42 15.31 -0.68 24.20
C ARG A 42 14.13 0.05 23.55
N ALA A 43 14.40 1.01 22.67
CA ALA A 43 13.37 1.70 21.90
C ALA A 43 12.76 0.78 20.83
N HIS A 44 11.53 0.27 20.99
CA HIS A 44 10.90 -0.54 19.94
C HIS A 44 10.44 0.31 18.73
N VAL A 45 10.69 1.62 18.75
CA VAL A 45 10.45 2.52 17.62
C VAL A 45 11.72 3.32 17.35
N GLN A 46 12.26 3.24 16.13
CA GLN A 46 13.49 3.95 15.76
C GLN A 46 13.47 4.45 14.32
N GLU A 47 14.40 5.33 13.98
CA GLU A 47 14.56 5.80 12.61
C GLU A 47 15.11 4.69 11.68
N TRP A 48 14.49 4.52 10.52
CA TRP A 48 14.90 3.63 9.45
C TRP A 48 16.03 4.28 8.62
N LYS A 49 17.24 4.27 9.19
CA LYS A 49 18.42 4.97 8.65
C LYS A 49 18.83 4.54 7.25
N ASP A 50 18.61 3.29 6.85
CA ASP A 50 18.94 2.79 5.50
C ASP A 50 17.85 3.03 4.45
N PHE A 51 16.71 3.63 4.81
CA PHE A 51 15.66 3.99 3.85
C PHE A 51 15.89 5.37 3.26
N THR A 52 16.92 5.48 2.43
CA THR A 52 17.32 6.73 1.76
C THR A 52 17.21 6.61 0.25
N TYR A 53 17.22 7.76 -0.46
CA TYR A 53 17.31 7.77 -1.92
C TYR A 53 18.50 6.94 -2.42
N GLY A 54 19.69 7.16 -1.86
CA GLY A 54 20.90 6.47 -2.28
C GLY A 54 20.81 4.95 -2.09
N SER A 55 20.27 4.48 -0.96
CA SER A 55 20.07 3.06 -0.70
C SER A 55 19.03 2.43 -1.64
N ILE A 56 17.92 3.11 -1.89
CA ILE A 56 16.89 2.66 -2.84
C ILE A 56 17.45 2.61 -4.26
N TYR A 57 18.16 3.65 -4.70
CA TYR A 57 18.77 3.70 -6.03
C TYR A 57 19.91 2.70 -6.20
N ALA A 58 20.70 2.43 -5.17
CA ALA A 58 21.67 1.35 -5.19
C ALA A 58 20.97 0.01 -5.41
N ALA A 59 19.92 -0.30 -4.65
CA ALA A 59 19.20 -1.57 -4.76
C ALA A 59 18.42 -1.70 -6.08
N TYR A 60 17.79 -0.63 -6.57
CA TYR A 60 16.80 -0.69 -7.66
C TYR A 60 17.07 0.24 -8.85
N GLY A 61 18.22 0.89 -8.91
CA GLY A 61 18.56 1.90 -9.93
C GLY A 61 18.36 1.42 -11.36
N ASP A 62 18.74 0.18 -11.67
CA ASP A 62 18.56 -0.38 -13.01
C ASP A 62 17.09 -0.64 -13.40
N ILE A 63 16.18 -0.69 -12.41
CA ILE A 63 14.73 -0.65 -12.64
C ILE A 63 14.26 0.80 -12.77
N LEU A 64 14.72 1.67 -11.87
CA LEU A 64 14.35 3.08 -11.82
C LEU A 64 14.73 3.83 -13.10
N ASP A 65 15.85 3.46 -13.73
CA ASP A 65 16.33 4.04 -14.99
C ASP A 65 15.58 3.51 -16.22
N GLN A 66 14.69 2.52 -16.07
CA GLN A 66 13.93 1.99 -17.20
C GLN A 66 12.90 3.01 -17.69
N PRO A 67 12.72 3.16 -19.01
CA PRO A 67 11.61 3.93 -19.55
C PRO A 67 10.28 3.23 -19.28
N LEU A 68 9.22 3.97 -18.96
CA LEU A 68 7.89 3.41 -18.67
C LEU A 68 7.16 2.81 -19.91
N GLY A 69 7.81 2.79 -21.07
CA GLY A 69 7.29 2.22 -22.32
C GLY A 69 6.12 3.01 -22.92
N PRO A 70 5.76 2.75 -24.19
CA PRO A 70 4.82 3.58 -24.95
C PRO A 70 3.38 3.62 -24.39
N LEU A 71 3.04 2.70 -23.48
CA LEU A 71 1.73 2.68 -22.81
C LEU A 71 1.64 3.65 -21.63
N TYR A 72 2.75 4.30 -21.26
CA TYR A 72 2.72 5.37 -20.28
C TYR A 72 1.87 6.54 -20.80
N LYS A 73 0.77 6.79 -20.11
CA LYS A 73 -0.04 7.98 -20.30
C LYS A 73 0.30 8.92 -19.16
N PRO A 74 0.87 10.11 -19.42
CA PRO A 74 1.00 11.13 -18.40
C PRO A 74 -0.37 11.30 -17.74
N VAL A 75 -0.40 11.08 -16.44
CA VAL A 75 -1.60 11.36 -15.67
C VAL A 75 -1.67 12.88 -15.61
N ALA A 76 -2.61 13.47 -16.33
CA ALA A 76 -2.95 14.87 -16.08
C ALA A 76 -3.34 14.98 -14.61
N THR A 77 -2.83 15.98 -13.89
CA THR A 77 -3.23 16.24 -12.50
C THR A 77 -4.74 16.15 -12.44
N PRO A 78 -5.31 15.13 -11.77
CA PRO A 78 -6.74 14.93 -11.85
C PRO A 78 -7.40 16.20 -11.33
N SER A 79 -8.40 16.71 -12.04
CA SER A 79 -9.18 17.88 -11.59
C SER A 79 -9.81 17.65 -10.21
N THR A 80 -9.89 16.40 -9.78
CA THR A 80 -10.39 15.94 -8.48
C THR A 80 -9.31 15.81 -7.42
N THR A 81 -8.07 16.23 -7.68
CA THR A 81 -7.04 16.29 -6.62
C THR A 81 -7.49 17.36 -5.64
N PRO A 82 -7.70 17.03 -4.35
CA PRO A 82 -8.10 18.03 -3.38
C PRO A 82 -6.99 19.07 -3.30
N THR A 83 -7.29 20.29 -3.75
CA THR A 83 -6.42 21.44 -3.47
C THR A 83 -6.53 21.85 -2.01
N GLU A 84 -7.59 21.40 -1.33
CA GLU A 84 -7.92 21.71 0.05
C GLU A 84 -8.14 20.41 0.84
N ILE A 85 -7.44 20.26 1.97
CA ILE A 85 -7.63 19.12 2.89
C ILE A 85 -8.24 19.64 4.19
N VAL A 86 -9.54 19.40 4.36
CA VAL A 86 -10.29 19.79 5.56
C VAL A 86 -10.31 18.67 6.61
N ASP A 87 -10.25 17.40 6.18
CA ASP A 87 -10.39 16.23 7.04
C ASP A 87 -9.54 15.02 6.55
N GLU A 88 -9.61 13.90 7.29
CA GLU A 88 -8.93 12.66 6.91
C GLU A 88 -9.41 12.10 5.57
N ASN A 89 -10.67 12.37 5.18
CA ASN A 89 -11.17 11.94 3.88
C ASN A 89 -10.52 12.75 2.73
N GLY A 90 -10.09 13.99 2.99
CA GLY A 90 -9.25 14.78 2.09
C GLY A 90 -7.87 14.15 1.89
N VAL A 91 -7.22 13.69 2.96
CA VAL A 91 -5.95 12.92 2.89
C VAL A 91 -6.16 11.59 2.15
N ASP A 92 -7.27 10.91 2.43
CA ASP A 92 -7.72 9.72 1.70
C ASP A 92 -7.98 10.00 0.23
N THR A 93 -8.44 11.19 -0.13
CA THR A 93 -8.69 11.50 -1.55
C THR A 93 -7.38 11.82 -2.24
N LEU A 94 -6.49 12.57 -1.57
CA LEU A 94 -5.15 12.90 -2.06
C LEU A 94 -4.37 11.63 -2.43
N GLY A 95 -4.24 10.66 -1.54
CA GLY A 95 -3.49 9.43 -1.88
C GLY A 95 -4.16 8.57 -2.97
N ILE A 96 -5.48 8.65 -3.17
CA ILE A 96 -6.24 7.84 -4.14
C ILE A 96 -5.98 8.45 -5.49
N VAL A 97 -6.32 9.72 -5.58
CA VAL A 97 -6.37 10.44 -6.83
C VAL A 97 -4.95 10.68 -7.33
N TRP A 98 -4.02 11.00 -6.43
CA TRP A 98 -2.65 11.29 -6.82
C TRP A 98 -1.79 10.02 -6.88
N SER A 99 -1.55 9.38 -5.73
CA SER A 99 -0.58 8.29 -5.64
C SER A 99 -0.98 7.07 -6.46
N CYS A 100 -2.26 6.68 -6.53
CA CYS A 100 -2.63 5.49 -7.32
C CYS A 100 -2.39 5.68 -8.82
N ASN A 101 -2.50 6.92 -9.30
CA ASN A 101 -2.28 7.23 -10.69
C ASN A 101 -0.79 7.29 -11.03
N ILE A 102 0.03 7.84 -10.13
CA ILE A 102 1.49 7.93 -10.32
C ILE A 102 2.15 6.57 -10.17
N GLU A 103 1.80 5.81 -9.13
CA GLU A 103 2.51 4.59 -8.72
C GLU A 103 2.22 3.37 -9.60
N ARG A 104 1.04 3.31 -10.21
CA ARG A 104 0.56 2.07 -10.84
C ARG A 104 1.46 1.59 -11.97
N GLN A 105 1.87 2.48 -12.88
CA GLN A 105 2.72 2.09 -14.01
C GLN A 105 4.16 1.76 -13.56
N PRO A 106 4.82 2.59 -12.72
CA PRO A 106 6.07 2.25 -12.04
C PRO A 106 6.09 0.89 -11.35
N LEU A 107 5.09 0.60 -10.50
CA LEU A 107 5.01 -0.67 -9.77
C LEU A 107 4.85 -1.85 -10.72
N LYS A 108 4.03 -1.70 -11.76
CA LYS A 108 3.82 -2.75 -12.77
C LYS A 108 5.10 -3.05 -13.56
N ALA A 109 5.82 -2.02 -13.98
CA ALA A 109 7.09 -2.17 -14.68
C ALA A 109 8.15 -2.85 -13.77
N ALA A 110 8.23 -2.44 -12.51
CA ALA A 110 9.12 -3.02 -11.52
C ALA A 110 8.84 -4.51 -11.27
N ALA A 111 7.56 -4.87 -11.08
CA ALA A 111 7.16 -6.25 -10.82
C ALA A 111 7.56 -7.21 -11.96
N ALA A 112 7.45 -6.77 -13.21
CA ALA A 112 7.88 -7.57 -14.35
C ALA A 112 9.39 -7.90 -14.29
N ILE A 113 10.22 -6.93 -13.90
CA ILE A 113 11.67 -7.11 -13.79
C ILE A 113 12.02 -7.98 -12.57
N LEU A 114 11.43 -7.69 -11.41
CA LEU A 114 11.69 -8.44 -10.18
C LEU A 114 11.32 -9.92 -10.30
N ARG A 115 10.26 -10.25 -11.04
CA ARG A 115 9.91 -11.65 -11.32
C ARG A 115 10.94 -12.36 -12.17
N ARG A 116 11.45 -11.71 -13.22
CA ARG A 116 12.51 -12.26 -14.06
C ARG A 116 13.77 -12.55 -13.24
N ARG A 117 14.14 -11.66 -12.31
CA ARG A 117 15.28 -11.87 -11.41
C ARG A 117 15.12 -13.09 -10.51
N LYS A 118 13.89 -13.39 -10.10
CA LYS A 118 13.57 -14.59 -9.32
C LYS A 118 13.47 -15.88 -10.16
N GLY A 119 13.79 -15.84 -11.45
CA GLY A 119 13.62 -16.98 -12.36
C GLY A 119 12.16 -17.38 -12.55
N MET A 120 11.20 -16.56 -12.12
CA MET A 120 9.79 -16.85 -12.34
C MET A 120 9.47 -16.59 -13.81
N ALA A 121 8.85 -17.57 -14.47
CA ALA A 121 8.32 -17.37 -15.81
C ALA A 121 7.44 -16.12 -15.82
N THR A 122 7.67 -15.23 -16.79
CA THR A 122 6.80 -14.07 -17.01
C THR A 122 5.47 -14.65 -17.45
N PRO A 123 4.39 -14.55 -16.65
CA PRO A 123 3.11 -15.09 -17.08
C PRO A 123 2.69 -14.40 -18.37
N PRO A 124 1.84 -15.03 -19.19
CA PRO A 124 1.11 -14.30 -20.24
C PRO A 124 0.54 -13.02 -19.62
N LEU A 125 0.53 -11.90 -20.37
CA LEU A 125 0.17 -10.57 -19.85
C LEU A 125 -1.14 -10.54 -19.04
N ALA A 126 -2.08 -11.46 -19.32
CA ALA A 126 -3.34 -11.65 -18.61
C ALA A 126 -3.23 -12.21 -17.17
N HIS A 127 -2.11 -12.84 -16.82
CA HIS A 127 -1.84 -13.49 -15.53
C HIS A 127 -0.63 -12.91 -14.80
N ALA A 128 0.00 -11.88 -15.36
CA ALA A 128 1.09 -11.19 -14.70
C ALA A 128 0.53 -10.42 -13.50
N PRO A 129 1.15 -10.52 -12.30
CA PRO A 129 0.74 -9.70 -11.17
C PRO A 129 0.62 -8.25 -11.60
N ASP A 130 -0.47 -7.64 -11.20
CA ASP A 130 -0.81 -6.26 -11.49
C ASP A 130 -0.78 -5.55 -10.13
N PRO A 131 0.42 -5.32 -9.56
CA PRO A 131 0.53 -4.61 -8.30
C PRO A 131 -0.15 -3.26 -8.48
N THR A 132 -1.12 -3.00 -7.62
CA THR A 132 -1.90 -1.77 -7.67
C THR A 132 -1.93 -1.20 -6.27
N LEU A 133 -1.77 0.12 -6.21
CA LEU A 133 -2.22 0.86 -5.05
C LEU A 133 -3.76 0.97 -5.14
N ALA A 134 -4.45 0.76 -4.03
CA ALA A 134 -5.89 0.90 -3.94
C ALA A 134 -6.33 1.32 -2.54
N SER A 135 -7.34 2.19 -2.46
CA SER A 135 -7.97 2.57 -1.20
C SER A 135 -9.00 1.58 -0.73
N LYS A 136 -9.06 1.33 0.58
CA LYS A 136 -10.21 0.71 1.26
C LYS A 136 -10.71 -0.58 0.57
N ALA A 137 -9.83 -1.25 -0.17
CA ALA A 137 -10.19 -2.27 -1.14
C ALA A 137 -10.21 -3.66 -0.50
N ILE A 138 -9.42 -3.84 0.55
CA ILE A 138 -9.25 -5.12 1.22
C ILE A 138 -9.74 -4.96 2.65
N SER A 139 -10.72 -5.80 3.00
CA SER A 139 -11.15 -6.00 4.38
C SER A 139 -10.56 -7.31 4.82
N TRP A 140 -9.71 -7.28 5.84
CA TRP A 140 -9.16 -8.49 6.44
C TRP A 140 -10.04 -8.88 7.61
N LYS A 141 -10.64 -10.07 7.53
CA LYS A 141 -11.23 -10.69 8.71
C LYS A 141 -10.11 -11.31 9.52
N TYR A 142 -10.13 -11.04 10.81
CA TYR A 142 -9.26 -11.73 11.75
C TYR A 142 -9.76 -13.18 11.90
N GLU A 143 -8.85 -14.14 11.99
CA GLU A 143 -9.16 -15.54 12.30
C GLU A 143 -9.45 -15.77 13.80
N ASP A 144 -9.45 -14.71 14.60
CA ASP A 144 -9.88 -14.78 15.99
C ASP A 144 -11.40 -14.79 16.04
N ASP A 145 -11.96 -15.42 17.07
CA ASP A 145 -13.40 -15.60 17.24
C ASP A 145 -14.20 -14.29 17.36
N SER A 146 -13.53 -13.13 17.26
CA SER A 146 -14.14 -11.81 17.42
C SER A 146 -14.84 -11.28 16.16
N GLY A 147 -14.65 -11.94 15.01
CA GLY A 147 -15.29 -11.59 13.73
C GLY A 147 -14.98 -10.18 13.23
N SER A 148 -13.97 -9.52 13.80
CA SER A 148 -13.72 -8.11 13.53
C SER A 148 -12.87 -7.93 12.27
N SER A 149 -13.32 -7.04 11.40
CA SER A 149 -12.63 -6.74 10.15
C SER A 149 -11.79 -5.49 10.27
N MET A 150 -10.54 -5.56 9.83
CA MET A 150 -9.69 -4.38 9.66
C MET A 150 -9.66 -3.96 8.21
N LYS A 151 -9.74 -2.65 8.01
CA LYS A 151 -9.79 -2.04 6.69
C LYS A 151 -8.79 -0.89 6.68
N PRO A 152 -7.61 -1.11 6.09
CA PRO A 152 -6.65 -0.03 5.99
C PRO A 152 -7.22 1.03 5.05
N ASP A 153 -6.73 2.26 5.17
CA ASP A 153 -7.08 3.27 4.20
C ASP A 153 -6.50 2.90 2.84
N TRP A 154 -5.33 2.23 2.81
CA TRP A 154 -4.58 1.92 1.59
C TRP A 154 -3.93 0.55 1.59
N SER A 155 -3.74 -0.01 0.40
CA SER A 155 -2.83 -1.15 0.21
C SER A 155 -2.22 -1.14 -1.18
N VAL A 156 -0.94 -1.49 -1.27
CA VAL A 156 -0.31 -1.98 -2.49
C VAL A 156 -0.48 -3.48 -2.50
N HIS A 157 -1.21 -4.03 -3.47
CA HIS A 157 -1.50 -5.47 -3.51
C HIS A 157 -1.56 -6.01 -4.94
N ASP A 158 -1.50 -7.33 -5.07
CA ASP A 158 -1.65 -8.00 -6.36
C ASP A 158 -3.13 -8.10 -6.77
N ARG A 159 -3.51 -7.37 -7.81
CA ARG A 159 -4.88 -7.35 -8.34
C ARG A 159 -5.28 -8.63 -9.06
N THR A 160 -4.33 -9.46 -9.49
CA THR A 160 -4.65 -10.68 -10.24
C THR A 160 -5.36 -11.71 -9.38
N ILE A 161 -4.93 -11.84 -8.13
CA ILE A 161 -5.51 -12.73 -7.13
C ILE A 161 -6.95 -12.30 -6.84
N THR A 162 -7.20 -11.01 -6.61
CA THR A 162 -8.57 -10.56 -6.31
C THR A 162 -9.56 -10.74 -7.46
N LYS A 163 -9.14 -10.59 -8.73
CA LYS A 163 -10.06 -10.76 -9.88
C LYS A 163 -10.37 -12.22 -10.20
N LYS A 164 -9.37 -13.09 -10.20
CA LYS A 164 -9.53 -14.49 -10.64
C LYS A 164 -10.46 -15.26 -9.70
N TYR A 165 -10.36 -15.01 -8.40
CA TYR A 165 -11.08 -15.77 -7.39
C TYR A 165 -12.49 -15.23 -7.08
N ARG A 166 -12.77 -13.96 -7.39
CA ARG A 166 -14.13 -13.40 -7.26
C ARG A 166 -15.16 -14.09 -8.16
N TYR A 167 -14.71 -14.75 -9.22
CA TYR A 167 -15.59 -15.38 -10.21
C TYR A 167 -15.52 -16.91 -10.24
N ALA A 168 -14.56 -17.54 -9.54
CA ALA A 168 -14.23 -18.94 -9.80
C ALA A 168 -14.82 -19.96 -8.80
N TYR A 169 -14.88 -19.71 -7.48
CA TYR A 169 -15.30 -20.74 -6.51
C TYR A 169 -15.90 -20.17 -5.20
N HIS A 170 -16.74 -20.97 -4.54
CA HIS A 170 -17.45 -20.70 -3.27
C HIS A 170 -16.66 -21.09 -2.00
N GLU A 171 -15.41 -21.53 -2.14
CA GLU A 171 -14.52 -21.87 -1.02
C GLU A 171 -13.40 -20.83 -0.95
N ASP A 172 -13.06 -20.42 0.27
CA ASP A 172 -12.40 -19.14 0.62
C ASP A 172 -11.39 -18.62 -0.41
N PRO A 173 -11.62 -17.43 -1.01
CA PRO A 173 -10.69 -16.87 -1.97
C PRO A 173 -9.33 -16.67 -1.28
N PRO A 174 -8.21 -17.02 -1.93
CA PRO A 174 -6.89 -16.80 -1.37
C PRO A 174 -6.73 -15.32 -1.02
N LYS A 175 -6.17 -15.07 0.17
CA LYS A 175 -5.87 -13.73 0.67
C LYS A 175 -5.12 -12.96 -0.42
N ALA A 176 -5.58 -11.73 -0.70
CA ALA A 176 -4.90 -10.86 -1.65
C ALA A 176 -3.45 -10.69 -1.20
N LEU A 177 -2.49 -10.84 -2.12
CA LEU A 177 -1.08 -10.66 -1.78
C LEU A 177 -0.81 -9.17 -1.57
N VAL A 178 -0.59 -8.76 -0.32
CA VAL A 178 -0.37 -7.36 0.05
C VAL A 178 1.13 -7.10 0.16
N TYR A 179 1.61 -6.11 -0.58
CA TYR A 179 3.01 -5.73 -0.59
C TYR A 179 3.30 -4.62 0.44
N ALA A 180 2.40 -3.65 0.57
CA ALA A 180 2.49 -2.59 1.58
C ALA A 180 1.09 -2.09 1.97
N ILE A 181 0.97 -1.50 3.16
CA ILE A 181 -0.32 -0.98 3.68
C ILE A 181 -0.15 0.48 4.08
N GLY A 182 -1.16 1.30 3.83
CA GLY A 182 -1.16 2.68 4.29
C GLY A 182 -2.27 2.98 5.29
N ASP A 183 -2.05 4.03 6.06
CA ASP A 183 -3.04 4.70 6.91
C ASP A 183 -3.00 6.22 6.62
N SER A 184 -4.13 6.90 6.75
CA SER A 184 -4.19 8.36 6.63
C SER A 184 -4.35 9.00 8.01
N LYS A 185 -3.59 10.07 8.26
CA LYS A 185 -3.75 10.89 9.47
C LYS A 185 -3.69 12.36 9.13
N LEU A 186 -4.43 13.16 9.89
CA LEU A 186 -4.21 14.59 9.93
C LEU A 186 -2.90 14.89 10.69
N LYS A 187 -2.12 15.87 10.22
CA LYS A 187 -0.90 16.34 10.87
C LYS A 187 -1.13 16.79 12.31
N GLN A 188 -2.36 17.18 12.67
CA GLN A 188 -2.74 17.54 14.03
C GLN A 188 -2.99 16.33 14.92
N LYS A 189 -3.33 15.18 14.32
CA LYS A 189 -3.53 13.90 15.02
C LYS A 189 -2.24 13.11 15.17
N TRP A 190 -1.29 13.30 14.24
CA TRP A 190 -0.04 12.57 14.23
C TRP A 190 1.04 13.25 13.37
N LYS A 191 2.29 13.26 13.85
CA LYS A 191 3.51 13.63 13.08
C LYS A 191 4.68 12.75 13.51
N SER A 192 5.59 12.48 12.58
CA SER A 192 6.80 11.71 12.89
C SER A 192 7.73 12.40 13.89
N SER A 193 7.74 13.74 13.91
CA SER A 193 8.58 14.51 14.83
C SER A 193 8.24 14.26 16.30
N TRP A 194 7.07 13.70 16.60
CA TRP A 194 6.68 13.27 17.96
C TRP A 194 7.40 11.98 18.41
N LEU A 195 8.00 11.25 17.48
CA LEU A 195 8.78 10.03 17.76
C LEU A 195 10.26 10.33 18.03
N SER A 196 10.75 11.50 17.60
CA SER A 196 12.16 11.91 17.73
C SER A 196 12.49 12.47 19.12
N LEU A 197 11.47 12.61 19.97
CA LEU A 197 11.55 13.43 21.18
C LEU A 197 11.62 12.54 22.43
N GLY A 198 12.73 12.72 23.15
CA GLY A 198 12.78 12.60 24.61
C GLY A 198 12.05 13.75 25.33
N ASP A 199 11.30 14.60 24.61
CA ASP A 199 10.37 15.57 25.20
C ASP A 199 9.14 14.83 25.73
N SER A 200 9.22 14.39 26.98
CA SER A 200 8.07 14.09 27.82
C SER A 200 7.09 15.27 27.96
N ASP A 201 7.49 16.47 27.54
CA ASP A 201 6.89 17.74 27.95
C ASP A 201 5.99 18.38 26.89
N CYS A 202 5.85 17.78 25.72
CA CYS A 202 4.88 18.28 24.76
C CYS A 202 3.47 17.82 25.23
N THR A 203 2.55 18.76 25.45
CA THR A 203 1.11 18.49 25.61
C THR A 203 0.39 18.77 24.30
N VAL A 204 -0.32 17.78 23.72
CA VAL A 204 -1.26 18.06 22.62
C VAL A 204 -2.53 18.60 23.25
N ASN A 205 -2.81 19.87 23.00
CA ASN A 205 -4.11 20.46 23.31
C ASN A 205 -5.15 19.82 22.40
N THR A 206 -5.89 18.83 22.91
CA THR A 206 -6.84 18.06 22.09
C THR A 206 -8.12 18.83 21.75
N GLU A 207 -8.34 20.05 22.26
CA GLU A 207 -9.54 20.84 21.94
C GLU A 207 -9.29 22.35 22.02
N LYS A 208 -9.63 23.09 20.96
CA LYS A 208 -10.43 24.30 21.16
C LYS A 208 -11.86 23.95 20.77
N PRO A 209 -12.82 23.91 21.71
CA PRO A 209 -14.22 23.86 21.35
C PRO A 209 -14.51 25.10 20.50
N TYR A 210 -15.23 24.92 19.39
CA TYR A 210 -15.92 26.05 18.79
C TYR A 210 -16.93 26.56 19.82
N HIS A 211 -16.59 27.63 20.53
CA HIS A 211 -17.53 28.28 21.42
C HIS A 211 -18.57 28.99 20.55
N ALA A 212 -19.82 28.52 20.60
CA ALA A 212 -20.92 29.41 20.29
C ALA A 212 -20.79 30.62 21.25
N PRO A 213 -20.85 31.87 20.76
CA PRO A 213 -20.80 33.04 21.63
C PRO A 213 -21.93 32.92 22.67
N GLY A 214 -21.59 32.81 23.96
CA GLY A 214 -22.55 32.85 25.07
C GLY A 214 -22.54 31.70 26.09
N THR A 215 -21.74 30.65 25.97
CA THR A 215 -21.67 29.57 26.99
C THR A 215 -20.48 29.75 27.95
N SER A 216 -20.78 30.08 29.20
CA SER A 216 -19.84 30.55 30.22
C SER A 216 -19.19 29.46 31.11
N ALA A 217 -19.07 28.22 30.64
CA ALA A 217 -18.33 27.19 31.36
C ALA A 217 -17.30 26.53 30.43
N LEU A 218 -16.02 26.81 30.68
CA LEU A 218 -14.92 26.13 30.01
C LEU A 218 -14.91 24.65 30.46
N PRO A 219 -15.08 23.67 29.55
CA PRO A 219 -14.86 22.29 29.93
C PRO A 219 -13.40 22.09 30.34
N VAL A 220 -13.19 21.39 31.46
CA VAL A 220 -11.86 20.98 31.94
C VAL A 220 -11.17 20.20 30.82
N GLN A 221 -10.12 20.77 30.26
CA GLN A 221 -9.30 20.12 29.23
C GLN A 221 -8.68 18.85 29.84
N LYS A 222 -9.05 17.68 29.31
CA LYS A 222 -8.35 16.44 29.65
C LYS A 222 -7.04 16.39 28.88
N THR A 223 -5.95 16.75 29.53
CA THR A 223 -4.60 16.57 28.98
C THR A 223 -4.34 15.07 28.84
N LYS A 224 -4.30 14.56 27.61
CA LYS A 224 -3.70 13.25 27.34
C LYS A 224 -2.19 13.44 27.17
N THR A 225 -1.40 12.52 27.70
CA THR A 225 0.03 12.50 27.39
C THR A 225 0.21 12.24 25.90
N ILE A 226 1.10 13.00 25.26
CA ILE A 226 1.44 12.79 23.84
C ILE A 226 1.90 11.36 23.60
N ASP A 227 2.48 10.70 24.61
CA ASP A 227 2.88 9.30 24.57
C ASP A 227 1.78 8.33 24.13
N MET A 228 0.57 8.49 24.65
CA MET A 228 -0.53 7.61 24.28
C MET A 228 -1.02 7.94 22.86
N GLU A 229 -1.11 9.21 22.48
CA GLU A 229 -1.61 9.61 21.16
C GLU A 229 -0.61 9.33 20.03
N ARG A 230 0.70 9.48 20.27
CA ARG A 230 1.75 9.25 19.26
C ARG A 230 1.87 7.77 18.86
N VAL A 231 1.57 6.86 19.80
CA VAL A 231 1.71 5.42 19.57
C VAL A 231 0.49 4.81 18.87
N HIS A 232 -0.70 5.39 18.98
CA HIS A 232 -1.92 4.78 18.44
C HIS A 232 -1.86 4.50 16.93
N PRO A 233 -1.43 5.45 16.07
CA PRO A 233 -1.27 5.18 14.64
C PRO A 233 -0.21 4.10 14.36
N LEU A 234 0.84 4.03 15.17
CA LEU A 234 1.86 2.97 15.07
C LEU A 234 1.31 1.60 15.42
N LYS A 235 0.53 1.49 16.50
CA LYS A 235 -0.16 0.25 16.92
C LYS A 235 -1.13 -0.23 15.85
N GLN A 236 -1.96 0.69 15.35
CA GLN A 236 -2.88 0.43 14.24
C GLN A 236 -2.12 -0.09 13.01
N MET A 237 -0.99 0.54 12.69
CA MET A 237 -0.20 0.17 11.53
C MET A 237 0.50 -1.18 11.67
N ALA A 238 1.03 -1.49 12.85
CA ALA A 238 1.60 -2.80 13.16
C ALA A 238 0.55 -3.91 13.01
N THR A 239 -0.67 -3.67 13.50
CA THR A 239 -1.77 -4.62 13.35
C THR A 239 -2.18 -4.82 11.90
N TYR A 240 -2.29 -3.74 11.11
CA TYR A 240 -2.60 -3.88 9.69
C TYR A 240 -1.52 -4.68 8.95
N CYS A 241 -0.24 -4.39 9.21
CA CYS A 241 0.91 -5.13 8.66
C CYS A 241 0.81 -6.62 8.98
N ARG A 242 0.51 -6.96 10.24
CA ARG A 242 0.27 -8.33 10.67
C ARG A 242 -0.90 -8.99 9.93
N CYS A 243 -2.07 -8.35 9.88
CA CYS A 243 -3.27 -8.88 9.24
C CYS A 243 -3.11 -9.04 7.71
N GLY A 244 -2.37 -8.15 7.07
CA GLY A 244 -2.06 -8.23 5.64
C GLY A 244 -0.81 -9.04 5.34
N GLU A 245 -0.24 -9.75 6.32
CA GLU A 245 0.96 -10.59 6.17
C GLU A 245 2.13 -9.85 5.50
N THR A 246 2.25 -8.55 5.76
CA THR A 246 3.32 -7.69 5.23
C THR A 246 4.04 -6.95 6.34
N ARG A 247 5.33 -6.75 6.14
CA ARG A 247 6.23 -6.00 7.01
C ARG A 247 6.18 -4.50 6.73
N TYR A 248 5.68 -4.09 5.58
CA TYR A 248 5.84 -2.73 5.09
C TYR A 248 4.54 -1.95 5.19
N GLY A 249 4.63 -0.77 5.78
CA GLY A 249 3.51 0.14 5.86
C GLY A 249 3.94 1.59 5.70
N TYR A 250 2.97 2.49 5.63
CA TYR A 250 3.24 3.92 5.66
C TYR A 250 2.05 4.70 6.23
N ILE A 251 2.34 5.87 6.79
CA ILE A 251 1.31 6.82 7.21
C ILE A 251 1.42 8.05 6.30
N VAL A 252 0.30 8.52 5.75
CA VAL A 252 0.24 9.76 4.96
C VAL A 252 -0.42 10.85 5.79
N THR A 253 0.19 12.03 5.79
CA THR A 253 -0.37 13.26 6.35
C THR A 253 -0.31 14.38 5.32
N GLN A 254 -0.83 15.56 5.64
CA GLN A 254 -0.72 16.74 4.76
C GLN A 254 0.72 17.20 4.54
N THR A 255 1.64 16.88 5.45
CA THR A 255 3.00 17.45 5.46
C THR A 255 4.08 16.43 5.18
N GLU A 256 3.78 15.15 5.34
CA GLU A 256 4.76 14.08 5.22
C GLU A 256 4.11 12.73 4.89
N LEU A 257 4.91 11.89 4.25
CA LEU A 257 4.73 10.45 4.25
C LEU A 257 5.73 9.84 5.23
N VAL A 258 5.29 8.90 6.06
CA VAL A 258 6.17 8.16 6.97
C VAL A 258 6.20 6.71 6.55
N ALA A 259 7.29 6.31 5.89
CA ALA A 259 7.53 4.94 5.49
C ALA A 259 7.94 4.10 6.70
N MET A 260 7.44 2.87 6.80
CA MET A 260 7.61 2.03 7.98
C MET A 260 7.95 0.59 7.61
N ARG A 261 8.76 -0.05 8.45
CA ARG A 261 8.88 -1.51 8.49
C ARG A 261 8.60 -2.04 9.90
N VAL A 262 7.84 -3.13 9.98
CA VAL A 262 7.28 -3.69 11.22
C VAL A 262 7.84 -5.09 11.49
N ARG A 263 8.41 -5.29 12.68
CA ARG A 263 8.86 -6.60 13.17
C ARG A 263 7.93 -7.06 14.27
N ARG A 264 7.56 -8.34 14.31
CA ARG A 264 6.96 -8.91 15.51
C ARG A 264 8.02 -9.31 16.53
N ILE A 265 7.70 -9.12 17.80
CA ILE A 265 8.53 -9.52 18.93
C ILE A 265 7.99 -10.86 19.45
N PRO A 266 8.79 -11.94 19.42
CA PRO A 266 8.35 -13.23 19.93
C PRO A 266 8.23 -13.23 21.46
N GLY A 267 7.46 -14.18 21.97
CA GLY A 267 7.43 -14.51 23.41
C GLY A 267 6.62 -13.55 24.28
N THR A 268 5.87 -12.63 23.68
CA THR A 268 4.97 -11.73 24.39
C THR A 268 3.57 -12.31 24.47
N SER A 269 2.89 -12.12 25.60
CA SER A 269 1.51 -12.59 25.79
C SER A 269 0.50 -11.89 24.86
N ARG A 270 0.85 -10.68 24.41
CA ARG A 270 0.11 -9.91 23.40
C ARG A 270 0.93 -9.73 22.13
N PRO A 271 0.31 -9.64 20.94
CA PRO A 271 1.02 -9.31 19.71
C PRO A 271 1.77 -7.98 19.91
N THR A 272 3.10 -8.04 19.92
CA THR A 272 3.97 -6.87 20.14
C THR A 272 4.84 -6.66 18.93
N ALA A 273 5.05 -5.41 18.54
CA ALA A 273 5.82 -5.05 17.37
C ALA A 273 6.89 -3.99 17.65
N ALA A 274 8.03 -4.15 16.97
CA ALA A 274 9.03 -3.12 16.79
C ALA A 274 8.90 -2.48 15.41
N ILE A 275 9.18 -1.20 15.32
CA ILE A 275 8.95 -0.37 14.14
C ILE A 275 10.22 0.41 13.83
N GLU A 276 10.58 0.42 12.55
CA GLU A 276 11.49 1.43 12.03
C GLU A 276 10.75 2.35 11.06
N TYR A 277 10.98 3.64 11.16
CA TYR A 277 10.26 4.64 10.37
C TYR A 277 11.18 5.64 9.68
N ARG A 278 10.78 6.14 8.53
CA ARG A 278 11.45 7.25 7.85
C ARG A 278 10.40 8.28 7.46
N SER A 279 10.55 9.51 7.94
CA SER A 279 9.76 10.65 7.48
C SER A 279 10.28 11.17 6.15
N ILE A 280 9.35 11.46 5.23
CA ILE A 280 9.58 12.06 3.94
C ILE A 280 8.64 13.26 3.81
N PRO A 281 9.16 14.50 3.83
CA PRO A 281 8.33 15.69 3.64
C PRO A 281 7.57 15.63 2.32
N TRP A 282 6.30 16.07 2.33
CA TRP A 282 5.48 16.10 1.12
C TRP A 282 6.04 17.05 0.06
N SER A 283 6.77 18.08 0.48
CA SER A 283 7.48 19.01 -0.41
C SER A 283 8.71 18.40 -1.08
N ALA A 284 9.15 17.18 -0.72
CA ALA A 284 10.33 16.56 -1.30
C ALA A 284 10.06 16.12 -2.76
N HIS A 285 10.78 16.76 -3.70
CA HIS A 285 10.73 16.45 -5.13
C HIS A 285 12.09 16.75 -5.81
N GLY A 286 12.24 16.23 -7.04
CA GLY A 286 13.42 16.46 -7.88
C GLY A 286 14.52 15.41 -7.76
N HIS A 287 15.55 15.59 -8.58
CA HIS A 287 16.66 14.64 -8.72
C HIS A 287 17.41 14.42 -7.40
N GLY A 288 17.84 13.18 -7.15
CA GLY A 288 18.60 12.82 -5.95
C GLY A 288 17.81 12.82 -4.63
N LYS A 289 16.51 13.15 -4.64
CA LYS A 289 15.69 13.20 -3.41
C LYS A 289 14.83 11.96 -3.25
N LEU A 290 14.62 11.59 -1.98
CA LEU A 290 13.61 10.61 -1.59
C LEU A 290 12.26 11.32 -1.52
N THR A 291 11.38 11.01 -2.47
CA THR A 291 10.01 11.57 -2.55
C THR A 291 9.00 10.60 -1.94
N ALA A 292 7.79 11.08 -1.62
CA ALA A 292 6.71 10.24 -1.10
C ALA A 292 6.35 9.08 -2.06
N HIS A 293 6.29 9.37 -3.36
CA HIS A 293 6.05 8.38 -4.42
C HIS A 293 7.17 7.34 -4.50
N LEU A 294 8.42 7.79 -4.56
CA LEU A 294 9.56 6.86 -4.57
C LEU A 294 9.58 5.97 -3.32
N ALA A 295 9.17 6.49 -2.16
CA ALA A 295 9.03 5.71 -0.94
C ALA A 295 7.92 4.63 -1.05
N ILE A 296 6.70 5.00 -1.48
CA ILE A 296 5.59 4.04 -1.67
C ILE A 296 5.99 2.96 -2.68
N TRP A 297 6.57 3.38 -3.81
CA TRP A 297 7.08 2.48 -4.84
C TRP A 297 8.09 1.49 -4.27
N ALA A 298 9.05 1.98 -3.50
CA ALA A 298 10.10 1.16 -2.90
C ALA A 298 9.52 0.16 -1.90
N LEU A 299 8.60 0.58 -1.01
CA LEU A 299 7.92 -0.34 -0.09
C LEU A 299 7.17 -1.45 -0.84
N GLY A 300 6.49 -1.12 -1.94
CA GLY A 300 5.86 -2.09 -2.84
C GLY A 300 6.87 -3.08 -3.42
N CYS A 301 8.01 -2.60 -3.95
CA CYS A 301 9.05 -3.44 -4.52
C CYS A 301 9.73 -4.36 -3.49
N ILE A 302 9.96 -3.86 -2.27
CA ILE A 302 10.51 -4.65 -1.17
C ILE A 302 9.50 -5.73 -0.75
N GLY A 303 8.21 -5.38 -0.64
CA GLY A 303 7.13 -6.30 -0.31
C GLY A 303 6.89 -7.40 -1.35
N MET A 304 7.30 -7.20 -2.61
CA MET A 304 7.28 -8.26 -3.63
C MET A 304 8.33 -9.35 -3.40
N ASN A 305 9.29 -9.14 -2.49
CA ASN A 305 10.19 -10.20 -2.06
C ASN A 305 9.59 -10.97 -0.87
N ASP A 306 9.12 -12.20 -1.10
CA ASP A 306 8.48 -13.04 -0.09
C ASP A 306 9.37 -13.30 1.14
N ALA A 307 10.69 -13.38 0.96
CA ALA A 307 11.63 -13.55 2.07
C ALA A 307 11.71 -12.33 3.00
N HIS A 308 11.28 -11.16 2.51
CA HIS A 308 11.31 -9.90 3.24
C HIS A 308 9.92 -9.34 3.55
N ARG A 309 8.88 -9.82 2.87
CA ARG A 309 7.50 -9.38 3.09
C ARG A 309 6.97 -9.87 4.42
N ASN A 310 7.12 -11.15 4.72
CA ASN A 310 6.37 -11.72 5.83
C ASN A 310 6.85 -11.15 7.18
N THR A 311 5.91 -10.85 8.08
CA THR A 311 6.23 -10.47 9.46
C THR A 311 6.61 -11.68 10.31
N GLU A 312 6.20 -12.87 9.88
CA GLU A 312 6.48 -14.17 10.48
C GLU A 312 6.99 -15.16 9.43
N GLY A 313 7.84 -16.07 9.87
CA GLY A 313 8.23 -17.24 9.11
C GLY A 313 7.17 -18.34 9.18
N PRO A 314 7.41 -19.48 8.51
CA PRO A 314 6.52 -20.63 8.58
C PRO A 314 6.25 -21.03 10.04
N ASN A 315 4.99 -21.34 10.36
CA ASN A 315 4.54 -21.76 11.69
C ASN A 315 4.74 -20.69 12.79
N GLY A 316 4.68 -19.41 12.44
CA GLY A 316 4.86 -18.31 13.40
C GLY A 316 6.31 -18.12 13.87
N ALA A 317 7.27 -18.83 13.26
CA ALA A 317 8.68 -18.67 13.62
C ALA A 317 9.14 -17.25 13.27
N VAL A 318 9.77 -16.54 14.20
CA VAL A 318 10.25 -15.18 13.90
C VAL A 318 11.35 -15.24 12.86
N LEU A 319 11.20 -14.48 11.77
CA LEU A 319 12.26 -14.37 10.78
C LEU A 319 13.49 -13.73 11.44
N PRO A 320 14.67 -14.35 11.30
CA PRO A 320 15.82 -14.04 12.16
C PRO A 320 16.35 -12.63 11.90
N TYR A 321 16.08 -12.04 10.73
CA TYR A 321 16.56 -10.72 10.40
C TYR A 321 15.68 -9.93 9.42
N MET A 322 15.74 -8.62 9.57
CA MET A 322 15.38 -7.65 8.54
C MET A 322 16.63 -7.32 7.74
N ALA A 323 16.62 -7.53 6.43
CA ALA A 323 17.73 -7.11 5.59
C ALA A 323 17.73 -5.59 5.43
N LYS A 324 18.92 -4.99 5.45
CA LYS A 324 19.12 -3.61 5.01
C LYS A 324 19.01 -3.52 3.48
N LEU A 325 18.52 -2.40 2.97
CA LEU A 325 18.54 -2.10 1.52
C LEU A 325 19.98 -2.10 0.96
N THR A 326 20.95 -1.81 1.81
CA THR A 326 22.39 -1.80 1.49
C THR A 326 23.07 -3.16 1.68
N TRP A 327 22.33 -4.26 1.86
CA TRP A 327 22.94 -5.58 1.96
C TRP A 327 23.20 -6.20 0.58
N TRP A 328 24.49 -6.44 0.30
CA TRP A 328 24.98 -7.06 -0.92
C TRP A 328 25.85 -8.27 -0.61
N VAL A 329 25.68 -9.35 -1.37
CA VAL A 329 26.49 -10.56 -1.29
C VAL A 329 27.47 -10.59 -2.46
N GLU A 330 28.75 -10.74 -2.17
CA GLU A 330 29.80 -10.90 -3.17
C GLU A 330 29.89 -12.36 -3.64
N ASP A 331 29.79 -12.58 -4.95
CA ASP A 331 30.20 -13.81 -5.62
C ASP A 331 31.62 -13.60 -6.16
N LYS A 332 32.62 -14.04 -5.38
CA LYS A 332 34.05 -13.88 -5.70
C LYS A 332 34.44 -14.59 -7.00
N ALA A 333 33.80 -15.72 -7.30
CA ALA A 333 34.11 -16.49 -8.51
C ALA A 333 33.66 -15.73 -9.76
N LYS A 334 32.49 -15.09 -9.71
CA LYS A 334 31.96 -14.30 -10.83
C LYS A 334 32.39 -12.84 -10.82
N LYS A 335 33.04 -12.37 -9.75
CA LYS A 335 33.36 -10.95 -9.49
C LYS A 335 32.11 -10.06 -9.60
N THR A 336 31.02 -10.53 -8.98
CA THR A 336 29.73 -9.83 -8.98
C THR A 336 29.20 -9.60 -7.58
N PHE A 337 28.37 -8.57 -7.41
CA PHE A 337 27.67 -8.24 -6.18
C PHE A 337 26.17 -8.36 -6.40
N THR A 338 25.46 -9.08 -5.52
CA THR A 338 24.00 -9.27 -5.61
C THR A 338 23.31 -8.65 -4.41
N ASN A 339 22.37 -7.73 -4.64
CA ASN A 339 21.57 -7.16 -3.56
C ASN A 339 20.59 -8.21 -3.02
N VAL A 340 20.54 -8.38 -1.70
CA VAL A 340 19.71 -9.42 -1.05
C VAL A 340 18.22 -9.19 -1.27
N ILE A 341 17.77 -7.93 -1.27
CA ILE A 341 16.35 -7.59 -1.36
C ILE A 341 15.90 -7.54 -2.83
N SER A 342 16.59 -6.78 -3.66
CA SER A 342 16.17 -6.53 -5.04
C SER A 342 16.64 -7.60 -6.02
N GLN A 343 17.61 -8.43 -5.64
CA GLN A 343 18.29 -9.38 -6.52
C GLN A 343 19.01 -8.70 -7.70
N ARG A 344 19.32 -7.40 -7.60
CA ARG A 344 20.14 -6.68 -8.59
C ARG A 344 21.56 -7.22 -8.54
N VAL A 345 22.11 -7.57 -9.70
CA VAL A 345 23.49 -8.04 -9.85
C VAL A 345 24.32 -6.94 -10.50
N LEU A 346 25.51 -6.69 -9.96
CA LEU A 346 26.47 -5.72 -10.46
C LEU A 346 27.83 -6.37 -10.68
N SER A 347 28.54 -5.97 -11.74
CA SER A 347 29.96 -6.28 -11.87
C SER A 347 30.79 -5.52 -10.86
N ALA A 348 32.01 -5.99 -10.57
CA ALA A 348 32.97 -5.27 -9.73
C ALA A 348 33.20 -3.81 -10.20
N ASP A 349 33.26 -3.57 -11.50
CA ASP A 349 33.44 -2.22 -12.07
C ASP A 349 32.22 -1.33 -11.82
N SER A 350 31.01 -1.87 -12.00
CA SER A 350 29.77 -1.13 -11.76
C SER A 350 29.59 -0.83 -10.27
N TRP A 351 29.98 -1.78 -9.42
CA TRP A 351 30.01 -1.60 -7.98
C TRP A 351 30.92 -0.46 -7.55
N GLY A 352 32.13 -0.38 -8.13
CA GLY A 352 33.09 0.71 -7.87
C GLY A 352 32.50 2.11 -8.09
N LYS A 353 31.53 2.25 -9.00
CA LYS A 353 30.88 3.52 -9.34
C LYS A 353 29.75 3.92 -8.38
N LEU A 354 29.17 2.98 -7.64
CA LEU A 354 28.08 3.26 -6.67
C LEU A 354 28.57 3.81 -5.32
N LYS A 355 29.89 3.92 -5.13
CA LYS A 355 30.53 3.97 -3.80
C LYS A 355 30.27 5.17 -2.88
N PRO A 356 29.78 6.37 -3.28
CA PRO A 356 29.51 7.39 -2.27
C PRO A 356 28.32 6.99 -1.38
N GLY A 357 28.59 6.40 -0.21
CA GLY A 357 27.61 6.15 0.86
C GLY A 357 26.96 4.75 0.91
N VAL A 358 27.28 3.83 0.00
CA VAL A 358 26.79 2.44 0.09
C VAL A 358 27.74 1.63 0.96
N THR A 359 27.35 1.36 2.20
CA THR A 359 28.13 0.49 3.10
C THR A 359 27.96 -0.96 2.66
N LEU A 360 29.07 -1.61 2.33
CA LEU A 360 29.12 -3.04 2.03
C LEU A 360 29.02 -3.82 3.35
N HIS A 361 27.94 -4.56 3.52
CA HIS A 361 27.85 -5.56 4.57
C HIS A 361 28.09 -6.92 3.93
N THR A 362 29.35 -7.38 3.90
CA THR A 362 29.71 -8.72 3.41
C THR A 362 29.50 -9.81 4.44
N ASP A 363 29.32 -9.44 5.72
CA ASP A 363 29.09 -10.38 6.79
C ASP A 363 27.61 -10.47 7.18
N ASP A 364 27.21 -11.65 7.64
CA ASP A 364 25.86 -11.91 8.14
C ASP A 364 25.52 -11.06 9.39
N ALA A 365 26.51 -10.42 10.01
CA ALA A 365 26.33 -9.54 11.17
C ALA A 365 25.94 -8.11 10.75
N GLY A 366 26.66 -7.50 9.80
CA GLY A 366 26.40 -6.13 9.36
C GLY A 366 25.17 -5.96 8.46
N GLY A 367 24.80 -7.01 7.71
CA GLY A 367 23.68 -6.98 6.75
C GLY A 367 22.30 -7.01 7.42
N LYS A 368 22.25 -7.40 8.69
CA LYS A 368 21.04 -7.39 9.51
C LYS A 368 20.73 -5.95 9.95
N SER A 369 19.45 -5.59 9.93
CA SER A 369 19.01 -4.33 10.53
C SER A 369 19.33 -4.31 12.03
N LEU A 370 19.46 -3.09 12.57
CA LEU A 370 19.68 -2.78 13.98
C LEU A 370 18.61 -3.38 14.90
N THR A 371 17.48 -3.86 14.38
CA THR A 371 16.54 -4.67 15.17
C THR A 371 17.11 -6.00 15.66
N SER A 372 18.30 -6.43 15.23
CA SER A 372 19.02 -7.55 15.83
C SER A 372 19.38 -7.29 17.30
N ASP A 373 19.69 -6.04 17.65
CA ASP A 373 19.97 -5.62 19.04
C ASP A 373 18.73 -5.72 19.93
N PHE A 374 17.51 -5.64 19.36
CA PHE A 374 16.27 -5.84 20.13
C PHE A 374 16.14 -7.24 20.74
N ILE A 375 16.82 -8.23 20.16
CA ILE A 375 16.68 -9.66 20.51
C ILE A 375 17.83 -10.18 21.35
N ALA A 376 18.90 -9.41 21.59
CA ALA A 376 19.99 -9.84 22.46
C ALA A 376 19.45 -10.11 23.89
N GLY A 377 19.02 -11.34 24.18
CA GLY A 377 18.28 -11.73 25.39
C GLY A 377 17.11 -12.69 25.17
N VAL A 378 16.56 -12.82 23.96
CA VAL A 378 15.54 -13.84 23.64
C VAL A 378 16.22 -15.02 22.94
N PRO A 379 16.15 -16.26 23.48
CA PRO A 379 16.81 -17.41 22.88
C PRO A 379 16.29 -17.63 21.45
N LEU A 380 17.20 -17.53 20.47
CA LEU A 380 16.90 -17.85 19.08
C LEU A 380 16.53 -19.33 18.98
N VAL A 381 15.48 -19.65 18.22
CA VAL A 381 15.11 -21.04 17.93
C VAL A 381 16.29 -21.73 17.24
N PRO A 382 16.89 -22.80 17.81
CA PRO A 382 18.21 -23.32 17.38
C PRO A 382 18.32 -23.79 15.92
N ASN A 383 17.20 -24.02 15.22
CA ASN A 383 17.18 -24.71 13.91
C ASN A 383 16.86 -23.82 12.70
N LEU A 384 16.83 -22.49 12.84
CA LEU A 384 16.40 -21.60 11.76
C LEU A 384 17.52 -21.28 10.74
N THR A 385 18.77 -21.16 11.19
CA THR A 385 19.93 -20.77 10.37
C THR A 385 20.27 -21.83 9.31
N GLN A 386 20.14 -23.12 9.64
CA GLN A 386 20.41 -24.24 8.73
C GLN A 386 19.32 -24.40 7.64
N LYS A 387 18.08 -23.99 7.93
CA LYS A 387 16.97 -24.03 6.96
C LYS A 387 17.05 -22.90 5.92
N MET A 388 17.65 -21.76 6.25
CA MET A 388 17.87 -20.66 5.31
C MET A 388 19.05 -20.90 4.36
N ALA A 389 20.09 -21.61 4.79
CA ALA A 389 21.13 -22.12 3.90
C ALA A 389 20.57 -23.08 2.83
N ASN A 390 19.47 -23.76 3.14
CA ASN A 390 18.73 -24.64 2.23
C ASN A 390 17.66 -23.92 1.38
N LEU A 391 17.33 -22.66 1.68
CA LEU A 391 16.52 -21.78 0.82
C LEU A 391 17.35 -21.17 -0.34
N ASN A 392 18.46 -21.82 -0.69
CA ASN A 392 19.27 -21.51 -1.87
C ASN A 392 18.37 -21.23 -3.07
N LEU A 393 18.50 -19.99 -3.57
CA LEU A 393 18.04 -19.55 -4.88
C LEU A 393 18.35 -20.67 -5.88
N GLY A 394 17.30 -21.31 -6.40
CA GLY A 394 17.41 -22.54 -7.17
C GLY A 394 18.50 -22.42 -8.23
N LYS A 395 19.48 -23.34 -8.18
CA LYS A 395 20.34 -23.59 -9.35
C LYS A 395 19.41 -23.93 -10.53
N PRO A 396 19.55 -23.31 -11.70
CA PRO A 396 18.83 -23.76 -12.89
C PRO A 396 19.33 -25.16 -13.22
N THR A 397 18.53 -26.18 -12.94
CA THR A 397 18.74 -27.52 -13.46
C THR A 397 18.45 -27.47 -14.95
N GLY A 398 19.51 -27.32 -15.75
CA GLY A 398 19.42 -27.39 -17.20
C GLY A 398 19.12 -28.82 -17.64
N THR A 399 17.85 -29.13 -17.89
CA THR A 399 17.47 -30.27 -18.73
C THR A 399 17.54 -29.82 -20.18
N PRO A 400 18.15 -30.59 -21.10
CA PRO A 400 18.18 -30.24 -22.52
C PRO A 400 16.76 -30.19 -23.10
N PRO A 401 16.48 -29.30 -24.07
CA PRO A 401 15.15 -29.22 -24.67
C PRO A 401 14.83 -30.50 -25.45
N PRO A 402 13.59 -31.00 -25.39
CA PRO A 402 13.16 -32.11 -26.23
C PRO A 402 13.16 -31.68 -27.70
N THR A 403 13.70 -32.55 -28.55
CA THR A 403 13.69 -32.45 -30.01
C THR A 403 12.29 -32.18 -30.56
N ALA A 404 12.20 -31.19 -31.47
CA ALA A 404 10.97 -30.71 -32.08
C ALA A 404 10.23 -31.79 -32.88
N PRO A 405 8.90 -31.93 -32.75
CA PRO A 405 8.10 -32.76 -33.65
C PRO A 405 7.83 -32.05 -34.98
N LYS A 406 7.84 -32.84 -36.06
CA LYS A 406 7.64 -32.44 -37.45
C LYS A 406 6.32 -31.69 -37.67
N LYS A 407 6.40 -30.58 -38.42
CA LYS A 407 5.30 -29.77 -38.96
C LYS A 407 4.26 -30.65 -39.68
N LYS A 408 3.01 -30.63 -39.22
CA LYS A 408 1.82 -30.92 -40.03
C LYS A 408 1.10 -29.61 -40.34
N THR A 409 0.83 -29.40 -41.62
CA THR A 409 0.10 -28.27 -42.20
C THR A 409 -1.36 -28.23 -41.68
N PRO A 410 -1.90 -27.08 -41.25
CA PRO A 410 -3.33 -26.99 -40.92
C PRO A 410 -4.16 -26.64 -42.16
N ALA A 411 -5.31 -27.31 -42.27
CA ALA A 411 -6.38 -27.03 -43.22
C ALA A 411 -7.13 -25.73 -42.87
N ALA A 412 -7.73 -25.11 -43.89
CA ALA A 412 -8.47 -23.87 -43.81
C ALA A 412 -9.71 -23.95 -42.91
N PRO A 413 -10.07 -22.87 -42.17
CA PRO A 413 -11.27 -22.85 -41.35
C PRO A 413 -12.52 -22.50 -42.17
N PRO A 414 -13.71 -23.04 -41.79
CA PRO A 414 -14.96 -22.68 -42.42
C PRO A 414 -15.46 -21.31 -41.94
N THR A 415 -16.00 -20.55 -42.88
CA THR A 415 -16.69 -19.27 -42.71
C THR A 415 -17.94 -19.46 -41.83
N THR A 416 -18.01 -18.77 -40.70
CA THR A 416 -19.23 -18.65 -39.90
C THR A 416 -19.62 -17.18 -39.79
N THR A 417 -20.82 -16.88 -40.29
CA THR A 417 -21.49 -15.58 -40.24
C THR A 417 -21.87 -15.23 -38.79
N THR A 418 -21.51 -14.02 -38.34
CA THR A 418 -21.86 -13.48 -37.02
C THR A 418 -23.03 -12.49 -37.16
N PRO A 419 -24.09 -12.57 -36.33
CA PRO A 419 -25.11 -11.54 -36.30
C PRO A 419 -24.74 -10.39 -35.36
N SER A 420 -24.94 -9.18 -35.89
CA SER A 420 -25.39 -7.92 -35.28
C SER A 420 -25.09 -7.63 -33.79
N SER A 421 -24.39 -6.51 -33.60
CA SER A 421 -24.02 -5.85 -32.35
C SER A 421 -25.20 -5.51 -31.43
N ALA A 422 -25.22 -6.08 -30.22
CA ALA A 422 -25.97 -5.53 -29.10
C ALA A 422 -25.19 -4.35 -28.48
N SER A 423 -25.82 -3.18 -28.43
CA SER A 423 -25.28 -1.96 -27.82
C SER A 423 -25.04 -2.16 -26.31
N LYS A 424 -23.84 -1.81 -25.84
CA LYS A 424 -23.53 -1.74 -24.40
C LYS A 424 -24.45 -0.73 -23.70
N PRO A 425 -24.99 -1.01 -22.50
CA PRO A 425 -25.76 -0.02 -21.75
C PRO A 425 -24.88 1.19 -21.39
N LYS A 426 -25.43 2.38 -21.63
CA LYS A 426 -24.81 3.69 -21.35
C LYS A 426 -24.72 3.95 -19.84
N ALA A 427 -23.83 4.87 -19.50
CA ALA A 427 -23.33 5.23 -18.17
C ALA A 427 -24.42 5.52 -17.11
N TYR A 428 -24.04 5.28 -15.84
CA TYR A 428 -24.81 5.59 -14.64
C TYR A 428 -25.07 7.10 -14.52
N THR A 429 -26.33 7.49 -14.50
CA THR A 429 -26.78 8.83 -14.08
C THR A 429 -27.09 8.77 -12.57
N LYS A 430 -26.75 9.80 -11.80
CA LYS A 430 -27.21 9.93 -10.42
C LYS A 430 -28.57 10.61 -10.42
N CYS A 431 -29.43 10.31 -9.44
CA CYS A 431 -30.65 11.09 -9.22
C CYS A 431 -30.92 11.27 -7.74
N LYS A 432 -31.75 12.25 -7.41
CA LYS A 432 -32.28 12.44 -6.06
C LYS A 432 -33.76 12.07 -6.00
N VAL A 433 -34.13 11.19 -5.07
CA VAL A 433 -35.50 10.81 -4.74
C VAL A 433 -35.72 11.13 -3.26
N GLY A 434 -36.67 12.02 -2.94
CA GLY A 434 -36.90 12.45 -1.54
C GLY A 434 -35.66 13.04 -0.86
N GLY A 435 -34.81 13.74 -1.63
CA GLY A 435 -33.57 14.37 -1.12
C GLY A 435 -32.36 13.44 -0.98
N LYS A 436 -32.50 12.12 -1.21
CA LYS A 436 -31.39 11.16 -1.14
C LYS A 436 -30.86 10.83 -2.53
N SER A 437 -29.53 10.72 -2.68
CA SER A 437 -28.88 10.37 -3.95
C SER A 437 -28.89 8.87 -4.20
N HIS A 438 -29.22 8.47 -5.43
CA HIS A 438 -29.29 7.09 -5.88
C HIS A 438 -28.58 6.89 -7.21
N SER A 439 -28.10 5.66 -7.46
CA SER A 439 -27.58 5.25 -8.77
C SER A 439 -28.70 4.64 -9.63
N LEU A 440 -28.79 5.07 -10.88
CA LEU A 440 -29.76 4.58 -11.85
C LEU A 440 -29.14 3.51 -12.75
N THR A 441 -29.90 2.45 -13.03
CA THR A 441 -29.58 1.52 -14.12
C THR A 441 -30.77 1.44 -15.06
N GLN A 442 -30.53 1.54 -16.37
CA GLN A 442 -31.58 1.43 -17.38
C GLN A 442 -31.83 -0.05 -17.72
N ASP A 443 -33.07 -0.50 -17.66
CA ASP A 443 -33.45 -1.84 -18.09
C ASP A 443 -33.57 -1.94 -19.63
N LYS A 444 -33.79 -3.15 -20.14
CA LYS A 444 -33.90 -3.41 -21.59
C LYS A 444 -35.09 -2.71 -22.25
N ALA A 445 -36.09 -2.30 -21.49
CA ALA A 445 -37.27 -1.58 -21.97
C ALA A 445 -37.10 -0.05 -21.87
N GLY A 446 -35.91 0.44 -21.47
CA GLY A 446 -35.60 1.85 -21.36
C GLY A 446 -36.05 2.50 -20.05
N ASN A 447 -36.58 1.74 -19.09
CA ASN A 447 -36.97 2.27 -17.78
C ASN A 447 -35.75 2.40 -16.87
N TYR A 448 -35.73 3.42 -16.01
CA TYR A 448 -34.69 3.54 -15.00
C TYR A 448 -35.10 2.85 -13.70
N VAL A 449 -34.18 2.07 -13.14
CA VAL A 449 -34.31 1.36 -11.87
C VAL A 449 -33.33 1.94 -10.87
N VAL A 450 -33.82 2.27 -9.67
CA VAL A 450 -33.02 2.73 -8.54
C VAL A 450 -32.66 1.55 -7.63
N LEU A 451 -31.42 1.49 -7.16
CA LEU A 451 -30.96 0.50 -6.18
C LEU A 451 -30.67 1.21 -4.85
N GLU A 452 -31.35 0.82 -3.76
CA GLU A 452 -31.02 1.29 -2.42
C GLU A 452 -29.89 0.47 -1.78
N SER A 453 -29.06 1.12 -0.97
CA SER A 453 -27.81 0.58 -0.43
C SER A 453 -27.95 -0.47 0.67
N ASN A 454 -29.16 -0.93 1.02
CA ASN A 454 -29.40 -1.68 2.26
C ASN A 454 -30.00 -3.09 2.04
N LYS A 455 -29.47 -3.85 1.06
CA LYS A 455 -29.79 -5.26 0.76
C LYS A 455 -31.25 -5.60 0.41
N LYS A 456 -32.18 -4.64 0.38
CA LYS A 456 -33.51 -4.77 -0.24
C LYS A 456 -33.54 -3.96 -1.53
N THR A 457 -33.61 -4.65 -2.67
CA THR A 457 -33.78 -4.03 -3.98
C THR A 457 -35.21 -3.53 -4.12
N VAL A 458 -35.44 -2.23 -3.87
CA VAL A 458 -36.73 -1.59 -4.19
C VAL A 458 -36.65 -1.04 -5.61
N LYS A 459 -37.39 -1.65 -6.54
CA LYS A 459 -37.42 -1.23 -7.95
C LYS A 459 -38.47 -0.14 -8.15
N TYR A 460 -38.01 1.10 -8.28
CA TYR A 460 -38.86 2.19 -8.75
C TYR A 460 -38.81 2.25 -10.27
N LYS A 461 -39.97 2.34 -10.94
CA LYS A 461 -40.06 2.67 -12.36
C LYS A 461 -40.13 4.20 -12.47
N ILE A 462 -39.10 4.84 -13.02
CA ILE A 462 -39.11 6.29 -13.23
C ILE A 462 -39.62 6.57 -14.65
N VAL A 463 -40.66 7.41 -14.77
CA VAL A 463 -41.27 7.81 -16.04
C VAL A 463 -41.23 9.33 -16.19
N LYS A 464 -41.18 9.80 -17.44
CA LYS A 464 -41.29 11.24 -17.72
C LYS A 464 -42.76 11.63 -17.70
N ASP A 465 -43.15 12.49 -16.77
CA ASP A 465 -44.50 13.06 -16.71
C ASP A 465 -44.55 14.25 -17.67
N ALA A 466 -45.29 14.09 -18.77
CA ALA A 466 -45.41 15.10 -19.82
C ALA A 466 -46.10 16.39 -19.33
N ALA A 467 -47.06 16.27 -18.40
CA ALA A 467 -47.81 17.41 -17.88
C ALA A 467 -46.94 18.25 -16.93
N LYS A 468 -46.13 17.59 -16.10
CA LYS A 468 -45.26 18.27 -15.12
C LYS A 468 -43.89 18.64 -15.67
N LYS A 469 -43.57 18.24 -16.91
CA LYS A 469 -42.24 18.38 -17.52
C LYS A 469 -41.09 17.88 -16.62
N ALA A 470 -41.36 16.84 -15.81
CA ALA A 470 -40.43 16.31 -14.81
C ALA A 470 -40.37 14.77 -14.86
N TRP A 471 -39.34 14.19 -14.25
CA TRP A 471 -39.28 12.74 -14.02
C TRP A 471 -39.97 12.42 -12.70
N VAL A 472 -40.80 11.37 -12.67
CA VAL A 472 -41.54 10.95 -11.47
C VAL A 472 -41.41 9.45 -11.26
N VAL A 473 -41.52 9.02 -10.01
CA VAL A 473 -41.68 7.60 -9.69
C VAL A 473 -43.10 7.18 -10.08
N SER A 474 -43.22 6.24 -11.01
CA SER A 474 -44.48 5.72 -11.55
C SER A 474 -45.43 5.29 -10.44
N GLY A 475 -46.66 5.81 -10.47
CA GLY A 475 -47.68 5.55 -9.45
C GLY A 475 -47.56 6.40 -8.18
N THR A 476 -46.69 7.41 -8.17
CA THR A 476 -46.55 8.33 -7.02
C THR A 476 -46.48 9.80 -7.50
N SER A 477 -46.65 10.75 -6.56
CA SER A 477 -46.44 12.18 -6.80
C SER A 477 -44.98 12.63 -6.62
N THR A 478 -44.06 11.71 -6.33
CA THR A 478 -42.66 12.03 -6.03
C THR A 478 -41.89 12.41 -7.29
N VAL A 479 -41.40 13.65 -7.32
CA VAL A 479 -40.54 14.18 -8.38
C VAL A 479 -39.09 13.71 -8.17
N VAL A 480 -38.45 13.31 -9.26
CA VAL A 480 -37.06 12.87 -9.32
C VAL A 480 -36.23 13.95 -10.01
N GLN A 481 -35.18 14.40 -9.32
CA GLN A 481 -34.19 15.29 -9.92
C GLN A 481 -33.05 14.45 -10.51
N MET A 482 -32.89 14.48 -11.82
CA MET A 482 -31.79 13.81 -12.53
C MET A 482 -30.55 14.71 -12.47
N GLU A 483 -29.38 14.17 -12.08
CA GLU A 483 -28.09 14.89 -12.01
C GLU A 483 -27.21 14.61 -13.22
#